data_AF-A0A0T6ACV2-F1
#
_entry.id   AF-A0A0T6ACV2-F1
#
_cell.length_a   1.000
_cell.length_b   1.000
_cell.length_c   1.000
_cell.angle_alpha   90.00
_cell.angle_beta   90.00
_cell.angle_gamma   90.00
#
_symmetry.space_group_name_H-M   'P 1'
#
loop_
_entity.id
_entity.type
_entity.pdbx_description
1 polymer ?
#
loop_
_entity_poly.entity_id
_entity_poly.type
_entity_poly.pdbx_seq_one_letter_code
_entity_poly.pdbx_strand_id
1 'polypeptide(L)' 'MSDDLLSVRDLVVSFRTERGTVRALFGVSFSLAPGETLGLVGESGCGKTVTALSLLKLLPSPPAAIEGGRV' A
#
# COMPACT_ATOMS: atom_id res chain seq x y z
N MET A 1 -12.18 22.65 0.32
CA MET A 1 -11.09 21.85 0.93
C MET A 1 -11.56 20.42 0.84
N SER A 2 -10.92 19.58 0.04
CA SER A 2 -11.34 18.18 -0.11
C SER A 2 -11.01 17.43 1.18
N ASP A 3 -12.05 17.06 1.91
CA ASP A 3 -11.94 16.29 3.15
C ASP A 3 -11.90 14.82 2.75
N ASP A 4 -10.74 14.38 2.23
CA ASP A 4 -10.55 13.01 1.76
C ASP A 4 -10.74 12.04 2.95
N LEU A 5 -11.57 11.01 2.78
CA LEU A 5 -11.77 9.96 3.79
C LEU A 5 -10.49 9.12 3.99
N LEU A 6 -9.71 8.96 2.93
CA LEU A 6 -8.43 8.25 2.93
C LEU A 6 -7.44 9.00 2.03
N SER A 7 -6.21 9.20 2.50
CA SER A 7 -5.13 9.80 1.70
C SER A 7 -3.86 8.99 1.81
N VAL A 8 -3.50 8.29 0.75
CA VAL A 8 -2.28 7.51 0.63
C VAL A 8 -1.25 8.32 -0.13
N ARG A 9 -0.07 8.52 0.45
CA ARG A 9 1.02 9.30 -0.15
C ARG A 9 2.32 8.51 -0.09
N ASP A 10 2.87 8.26 -1.27
CA ASP A 10 4.18 7.65 -1.51
C ASP A 10 4.42 6.37 -0.70
N LEU A 11 3.39 5.52 -0.61
CA LEU A 11 3.46 4.28 0.15
C LEU A 11 4.47 3.32 -0.49
N VAL A 12 5.55 3.03 0.25
CA VAL A 12 6.61 2.09 -0.13
C VAL A 12 6.60 0.94 0.86
N VAL A 13 6.48 -0.29 0.33
CA VAL A 13 6.47 -1.51 1.14
C VAL A 13 7.44 -2.51 0.55
N SER A 14 8.27 -3.08 1.42
CA SER A 14 9.23 -4.12 1.08
C SER A 14 9.06 -5.36 1.96
N PHE A 15 9.48 -6.51 1.45
CA PHE A 15 9.48 -7.78 2.18
C PHE A 15 10.91 -8.31 2.28
N ARG A 16 11.32 -8.71 3.48
CA ARG A 16 12.59 -9.39 3.70
C ARG A 16 12.44 -10.87 3.34
N THR A 17 13.28 -11.36 2.46
CA THR A 17 13.35 -12.78 2.07
C THR A 17 14.76 -13.31 2.28
N GLU A 18 14.94 -14.64 2.25
CA GLU A 18 16.27 -15.27 2.33
C GLU A 18 17.21 -14.82 1.21
N ARG A 19 16.66 -14.44 0.05
CA ARG A 19 17.42 -13.97 -1.12
C ARG A 19 17.62 -12.45 -1.13
N GLY A 20 17.23 -11.76 -0.07
CA GLY A 20 17.32 -10.31 0.06
C GLY A 20 15.95 -9.62 0.13
N THR A 21 15.98 -8.29 0.07
CA THR A 21 14.79 -7.46 0.19
C THR A 21 14.11 -7.28 -1.16
N VAL A 22 12.82 -7.61 -1.24
CA VAL A 22 11.99 -7.42 -2.43
C VAL A 22 11.02 -6.27 -2.19
N ARG A 23 11.05 -5.25 -3.06
CA ARG A 23 10.10 -4.14 -3.00
C ARG A 23 8.79 -4.56 -3.67
N ALA A 24 7.69 -4.48 -2.91
CA ALA A 24 6.35 -4.81 -3.40
C ALA A 24 5.57 -3.57 -3.85
N LEU A 25 5.74 -2.42 -3.17
CA LEU A 25 5.14 -1.15 -3.57
C LEU A 25 6.23 -0.09 -3.79
N PHE A 26 6.11 0.67 -4.87
CA PHE A 26 7.14 1.60 -5.36
C PHE A 26 6.79 3.08 -5.16
N GLY A 27 5.90 3.41 -4.21
CA GLY A 27 5.41 4.77 -4.00
C GLY A 27 3.99 4.94 -4.54
N VAL A 28 3.04 4.23 -3.94
CA VAL A 28 1.62 4.32 -4.31
C VAL A 28 1.00 5.57 -3.69
N SER A 29 0.31 6.37 -4.50
CA SER A 29 -0.36 7.61 -4.08
C SER A 29 -1.77 7.69 -4.66
N PHE A 30 -2.78 7.85 -3.80
CA PHE A 30 -4.17 8.09 -4.17
C PHE A 30 -4.96 8.66 -3.00
N SER A 31 -6.11 9.26 -3.28
CA SER A 31 -7.09 9.68 -2.26
C SER A 31 -8.45 9.03 -2.55
N LEU A 32 -9.28 8.97 -1.52
CA LEU A 32 -10.68 8.53 -1.62
C LEU A 32 -11.56 9.56 -0.93
N ALA A 33 -12.52 10.11 -1.66
CA ALA A 33 -13.51 11.01 -1.09
C ALA A 33 -14.59 10.24 -0.29
N PRO A 34 -15.29 10.89 0.66
CA PRO A 34 -16.44 10.30 1.32
C PRO A 34 -17.52 9.86 0.33
N GLY A 35 -17.95 8.59 0.41
CA GLY A 35 -18.95 8.01 -0.48
C GLY A 35 -18.43 7.54 -1.84
N GLU A 36 -17.13 7.70 -2.12
CA GLU A 36 -16.49 7.20 -3.33
C GLU A 36 -16.19 5.70 -3.23
N THR A 37 -16.27 4.99 -4.36
CA THR A 37 -15.82 3.60 -4.47
C THR A 37 -14.58 3.53 -5.36
N LEU A 38 -13.45 3.10 -4.80
CA LEU A 38 -12.19 2.89 -5.52
C LEU A 38 -11.95 1.39 -5.73
N GLY A 39 -11.73 0.99 -6.99
CA GLY A 39 -11.33 -0.35 -7.37
C GLY A 39 -9.84 -0.44 -7.69
N LEU A 40 -9.13 -1.39 -7.05
CA LEU A 40 -7.73 -1.70 -7.38
C LEU A 40 -7.67 -2.90 -8.33
N VAL A 41 -7.21 -2.68 -9.57
CA VAL A 41 -7.14 -3.70 -10.64
C VAL A 41 -5.73 -3.85 -11.19
N GLY A 42 -5.42 -5.02 -11.75
CA GLY A 42 -4.10 -5.33 -12.34
C GLY A 42 -3.74 -6.81 -12.25
N GLU A 43 -2.61 -7.20 -12.82
CA GLU A 43 -2.13 -8.59 -12.89
C GLU A 43 -1.77 -9.19 -11.53
N SER A 44 -1.68 -10.52 -11.45
CA SER A 44 -1.19 -11.18 -10.24
C SER A 44 0.22 -10.68 -9.89
N GLY A 45 0.46 -10.36 -8.62
CA GLY A 45 1.77 -9.88 -8.15
C GLY A 45 2.03 -8.37 -8.28
N CYS A 46 1.14 -7.57 -8.87
CA CYS A 46 1.38 -6.11 -9.02
C CYS A 46 1.24 -5.26 -7.75
N GLY A 47 0.93 -5.87 -6.59
CA GLY A 47 0.85 -5.15 -5.30
C GLY A 47 -0.54 -4.77 -4.80
N LYS A 48 -1.63 -5.21 -5.45
CA LYS A 48 -3.03 -4.95 -4.99
C LYS A 48 -3.27 -5.38 -3.54
N THR A 49 -3.01 -6.66 -3.23
CA THR A 49 -3.21 -7.22 -1.88
C THR A 49 -2.31 -6.54 -0.86
N VAL A 50 -1.06 -6.24 -1.23
CA VAL A 50 -0.11 -5.53 -0.35
C VAL A 50 -0.63 -4.12 -0.04
N THR A 51 -1.15 -3.41 -1.04
CA THR A 51 -1.79 -2.10 -0.86
C THR A 51 -2.94 -2.21 0.12
N ALA A 52 -3.93 -3.09 -0.15
CA ALA A 52 -5.10 -3.26 0.72
C ALA A 52 -4.71 -3.60 2.18
N LEU A 53 -3.81 -4.55 2.39
CA LEU A 53 -3.34 -4.94 3.72
C LEU A 53 -2.57 -3.81 4.43
N SER A 54 -1.83 -2.97 3.68
CA SER A 54 -1.14 -1.81 4.25
C SER A 54 -2.12 -0.80 4.82
N LEU A 55 -3.19 -0.51 4.09
CA LEU A 55 -4.24 0.43 4.52
C LEU A 55 -4.95 -0.06 5.78
N LEU A 56 -5.20 -1.37 5.84
CA LEU A 56 -5.89 -2.01 6.96
C LEU A 56 -4.95 -2.29 8.14
N LYS A 57 -3.65 -1.97 8.05
CA LYS A 57 -2.63 -2.29 9.05
C LYS A 57 -2.55 -3.79 9.38
N LEU A 58 -2.73 -4.63 8.36
CA LEU A 58 -2.73 -6.10 8.45
C LEU A 58 -1.48 -6.76 7.85
N LEU A 59 -0.47 -5.97 7.46
CA LEU A 59 0.77 -6.53 6.95
C LEU A 59 1.54 -7.30 8.05
N PRO A 60 2.03 -8.52 7.77
CA PRO A 60 2.85 -9.25 8.72
C PRO A 60 4.22 -8.57 8.88
N SER A 61 4.56 -8.14 10.09
CA SER A 61 5.81 -7.43 10.39
C SER A 61 6.54 -8.12 11.53
N PRO A 62 7.63 -8.90 11.27
CA PRO A 62 8.22 -9.25 9.96
C PRO A 62 7.38 -10.26 9.15
N PRO A 63 7.63 -10.44 7.83
CA PRO A 63 8.75 -9.92 7.03
C PRO A 63 8.48 -8.61 6.27
N ALA A 64 7.27 -8.05 6.33
CA ALA A 64 6.95 -6.79 5.67
C ALA A 64 7.48 -5.59 6.45
N ALA A 65 7.87 -4.54 5.73
CA ALA A 65 8.25 -3.24 6.27
C ALA A 65 7.65 -2.13 5.41
N ILE A 66 7.02 -1.14 6.05
CA ILE A 66 6.66 0.13 5.41
C ILE A 66 7.93 0.99 5.45
N GLU A 67 8.57 1.15 4.30
CA GLU A 67 9.85 1.87 4.16
C GLU A 67 9.63 3.38 3.99
N GLY A 68 8.41 3.80 3.68
CA GLY A 68 8.09 5.21 3.48
C GLY A 68 6.64 5.45 3.13
N GLY A 69 6.30 6.74 3.12
CA GLY A 69 4.96 7.22 2.84
C GLY A 69 4.08 7.31 4.08
N ARG A 70 2.82 7.65 3.85
CA ARG A 70 1.78 7.71 4.88
C ARG A 70 0.43 7.29 4.31
N VAL A 71 -0.40 6.78 5.21
CA VAL A 71 -1.80 6.42 5.00
C VAL A 71 -2.62 7.15 6.06
#